data_AF-A0A2U1BAM0-F1
#
_entry.id   AF-A0A2U1BAM0-F1
#
_cell.length_a   1.000
_cell.length_b   1.000
_cell.length_c   1.000
_cell.angle_alpha   90.00
_cell.angle_beta   90.00
_cell.angle_gamma   90.00
#
_symmetry.space_group_name_H-M   'P 1'
#
loop_
_entity.id
_entity.type
_entity.pdbx_description
1 polymer ?
#
loop_
_entity_poly.entity_id
_entity_poly.type
_entity_poly.pdbx_seq_one_letter_code
_entity_poly.pdbx_strand_id
1 'polypeptide(L)'
;MKQNAISYMEKNGSTVTEQNIKAICARFHVNEDWLRSGSGNMFLEYNRRQEEFFAVFGALSPILQDYLIKTARDLLDAQLKLQSFPGEASQ
;
A
#
# COMPACT_ATOMS: atom_id res chain seq x y z
N MET A 1 -7.24 18.41 14.22
CA MET A 1 -6.45 18.45 15.48
C MET A 1 -5.96 19.89 15.66
N LYS A 2 -6.07 20.48 16.85
CA LYS A 2 -5.62 21.87 17.08
C LYS A 2 -4.10 21.89 17.34
N GLN A 3 -3.40 22.95 16.90
CA GLN A 3 -1.95 23.08 17.03
C GLN A 3 -1.44 22.89 18.47
N ASN A 4 -2.15 23.44 19.46
CA ASN A 4 -1.79 23.30 20.87
C ASN A 4 -1.82 21.84 21.36
N ALA A 5 -2.73 21.03 20.82
CA ALA A 5 -2.80 19.61 21.15
C ALA A 5 -1.60 18.85 20.56
N ILE A 6 -1.16 19.22 19.36
CA ILE A 6 0.04 18.65 18.72
C ILE A 6 1.29 19.01 19.52
N SER A 7 1.45 20.30 19.86
CA SER A 7 2.57 20.77 20.68
C SER A 7 2.63 20.11 22.05
N TYR A 8 1.49 19.76 22.66
CA TYR A 8 1.48 19.00 23.90
C TYR A 8 1.94 17.56 23.70
N MET A 9 1.49 16.89 22.62
CA MET A 9 1.87 15.51 22.30
C MET A 9 3.37 15.34 22.04
N GLU A 10 4.03 16.33 21.45
CA GLU A 10 5.46 16.29 21.12
C GLU A 10 6.38 16.45 22.34
N LYS A 11 5.82 16.81 23.51
CA LYS A 11 6.60 16.93 24.76
C LYS A 11 6.87 15.56 25.37
N ASN A 12 8.09 15.36 25.86
CA ASN A 12 8.45 14.19 26.64
C ASN A 12 7.49 13.98 27.82
N GLY A 13 7.05 12.74 28.01
CA GLY A 13 6.15 12.35 29.10
C GLY A 13 4.68 12.68 28.89
N SER A 14 4.30 13.28 27.76
CA SER A 14 2.89 13.47 27.42
C SER A 14 2.24 12.15 26.97
N THR A 15 0.94 12.00 27.21
CA THR A 15 0.16 10.86 26.73
C THR A 15 -0.58 11.23 25.45
N VAL A 16 -0.36 10.46 24.38
CA VAL A 16 -1.16 10.55 23.16
C VAL A 16 -2.49 9.81 23.41
N THR A 17 -3.61 10.50 23.21
CA THR A 17 -4.94 9.89 23.42
C THR A 17 -5.27 8.89 22.32
N GLU A 18 -6.11 7.90 22.64
CA GLU A 18 -6.64 6.91 21.69
C GLU A 18 -7.25 7.53 20.43
N GLN A 19 -7.98 8.65 20.60
CA GLN A 19 -8.58 9.37 19.48
C GLN A 19 -7.51 9.94 18.54
N ASN A 20 -6.41 10.47 19.09
CA ASN A 20 -5.32 11.02 18.29
C ASN A 20 -4.51 9.92 17.61
N ILE A 21 -4.26 8.79 18.29
CA ILE A 21 -3.61 7.62 17.69
C ILE A 21 -4.40 7.16 16.46
N LYS A 22 -5.72 6.93 16.61
CA LYS A 22 -6.57 6.53 15.47
C LYS A 22 -6.58 7.57 14.35
N ALA A 23 -6.62 8.86 14.68
CA ALA A 23 -6.58 9.93 13.69
C ALA A 23 -5.23 9.96 12.92
N ILE A 24 -4.10 9.71 13.59
CA ILE A 24 -2.78 9.63 12.97
C ILE A 24 -2.71 8.41 12.05
N CYS A 25 -3.09 7.23 12.54
CA CYS A 25 -3.09 5.99 11.74
C CYS A 25 -3.93 6.14 10.47
N ALA A 26 -5.16 6.66 10.59
CA ALA A 26 -6.05 6.84 9.44
C ALA A 26 -5.57 7.90 8.44
N ARG A 27 -4.97 9.01 8.92
CA ARG A 27 -4.55 10.11 8.05
C ARG A 27 -3.26 9.80 7.30
N PHE A 28 -2.33 9.12 7.96
CA PHE A 28 -0.97 8.89 7.45
C PHE A 28 -0.69 7.43 7.08
N HIS A 29 -1.69 6.55 7.18
CA HIS A 29 -1.55 5.12 6.91
C HIS A 29 -0.43 4.49 7.72
N VAL A 30 -0.32 4.90 8.99
CA VAL A 30 0.67 4.38 9.94
C VAL A 30 0.10 3.13 10.60
N ASN A 31 0.95 2.13 10.81
CA ASN A 31 0.60 0.94 11.57
C ASN A 31 0.48 1.30 13.06
N GLU A 32 -0.66 1.00 13.67
CA GLU A 32 -0.91 1.29 15.07
C GLU A 32 0.03 0.53 16.03
N ASP A 33 0.36 -0.72 15.71
CA ASP A 33 1.29 -1.52 16.51
C ASP A 33 2.68 -0.89 16.51
N TRP A 34 3.12 -0.39 15.34
CA TRP A 34 4.36 0.36 15.24
C TRP A 34 4.29 1.68 16.01
N LEU A 35 3.18 2.41 15.90
CA LEU A 35 3.03 3.71 16.59
C LEU A 35 3.05 3.56 18.12
N ARG A 36 2.54 2.45 18.66
CA ARG A 36 2.48 2.20 20.11
C ARG A 36 3.71 1.53 20.68
N SER A 37 4.31 0.59 19.94
CA SER A 37 5.35 -0.30 20.45
C SER A 37 6.68 -0.22 19.70
N GLY A 38 6.71 0.44 18.54
CA GLY A 38 7.84 0.43 17.61
C GLY A 38 8.02 -0.88 16.84
N SER A 39 7.11 -1.85 17.00
CA SER A 39 7.17 -3.16 16.35
C SER A 39 6.51 -3.15 14.97
N GLY A 40 7.12 -3.85 14.01
CA GLY A 40 6.62 -3.97 12.65
C GLY A 40 6.99 -2.78 11.75
N ASN A 41 6.31 -2.67 10.60
CA ASN A 41 6.54 -1.60 9.65
C ASN A 41 5.79 -0.33 10.06
N MET A 42 6.47 0.82 9.94
CA MET A 42 5.91 2.14 10.27
C MET A 42 4.66 2.46 9.46
N PHE A 43 4.70 2.21 8.16
CA PHE A 43 3.58 2.44 7.27
C PHE A 43 2.91 1.13 6.91
N LEU A 44 1.59 1.17 6.85
CA LEU A 44 0.80 0.14 6.19
C LEU A 44 1.04 0.32 4.68
N GLU A 45 1.57 -0.71 4.04
CA GLU A 45 1.79 -0.74 2.59
C GLU A 45 0.45 -0.59 1.87
N TYR A 46 0.15 0.63 1.45
CA TYR A 46 -0.99 0.91 0.59
C TYR A 46 -0.58 0.61 -0.84
N ASN A 47 -0.85 -0.60 -1.30
CA ASN A 47 -0.53 -0.94 -2.68
C ASN A 47 -1.62 -0.35 -3.58
N ARG A 48 -1.54 0.97 -3.84
CA ARG A 48 -2.50 1.71 -4.68
C ARG A 48 -2.82 0.98 -5.98
N ARG A 49 -1.81 0.33 -6.57
CA ARG A 49 -1.95 -0.50 -7.77
C ARG A 49 -2.86 -1.72 -7.56
N GLN A 50 -2.77 -2.40 -6.41
CA GLN A 50 -3.64 -3.52 -6.10
C GLN A 50 -5.08 -3.06 -5.90
N GLU A 51 -5.29 -1.98 -5.18
CA GLU A 51 -6.65 -1.46 -4.96
C GLU A 51 -7.31 -0.97 -6.25
N GLU A 52 -6.57 -0.20 -7.05
CA GLU A 52 -7.04 0.22 -8.36
C GLU A 52 -7.37 -0.99 -9.25
N PHE A 53 -6.51 -2.02 -9.23
CA PHE A 53 -6.76 -3.27 -9.95
C PHE A 53 -8.04 -3.96 -9.48
N PHE A 54 -8.26 -4.11 -8.17
CA PHE A 54 -9.47 -4.73 -7.64
C PHE A 54 -10.73 -3.90 -7.90
N ALA A 55 -10.63 -2.57 -7.84
CA ALA A 55 -11.74 -1.67 -8.17
C ALA A 55 -12.15 -1.82 -9.65
N VAL A 56 -11.18 -1.83 -10.57
CA VAL A 56 -11.42 -2.06 -12.00
C VAL A 56 -12.00 -3.46 -12.23
N PHE A 57 -11.40 -4.50 -11.65
CA PHE A 57 -11.85 -5.89 -11.79
C PHE A 57 -13.31 -6.06 -11.33
N GLY A 58 -13.68 -5.52 -10.17
CA GLY A 58 -15.03 -5.61 -9.62
C GLY A 58 -16.09 -4.88 -10.45
N ALA A 59 -15.70 -3.86 -11.22
CA ALA A 59 -16.61 -3.11 -12.09
C ALA A 59 -16.86 -3.78 -13.46
N LEU A 60 -16.06 -4.78 -13.84
CA LEU A 60 -16.19 -5.49 -15.11
C LEU A 60 -17.27 -6.58 -15.04
N SER A 61 -17.85 -6.91 -16.20
CA SER A 61 -18.70 -8.10 -16.34
C SER A 61 -17.87 -9.39 -16.16
N PRO A 62 -18.49 -10.53 -15.80
CA PRO A 62 -17.75 -11.79 -15.61
C PRO A 62 -16.87 -12.19 -16.81
N ILE A 63 -17.37 -12.00 -18.04
CA ILE A 63 -16.61 -12.31 -19.27
C ILE A 63 -15.34 -11.43 -19.37
N LEU A 64 -15.45 -10.16 -19.00
CA LEU A 64 -14.31 -9.23 -19.05
C LEU A 64 -13.36 -9.42 -17.87
N GLN A 65 -13.84 -9.90 -16.73
CA GLN A 65 -12.99 -10.34 -15.62
C GLN A 65 -12.09 -11.51 -16.04
N ASP A 66 -12.66 -12.53 -16.70
CA ASP A 66 -11.89 -13.67 -17.23
C ASP A 66 -10.85 -13.21 -18.26
N TYR A 67 -11.23 -12.29 -19.15
CA TYR A 67 -10.31 -11.73 -20.13
C TYR A 67 -9.17 -10.92 -19.47
N LEU A 68 -9.47 -10.13 -18.44
CA LEU A 68 -8.47 -9.37 -17.69
C LEU A 68 -7.48 -10.32 -16.99
N ILE A 69 -7.97 -11.41 -16.39
CA ILE A 69 -7.12 -12.45 -15.78
C ILE A 69 -6.21 -13.10 -16.84
N LYS A 70 -6.78 -13.46 -18.00
CA LYS A 70 -5.98 -14.02 -19.11
C LYS A 70 -4.87 -13.05 -19.52
N THR A 71 -5.22 -11.78 -19.73
CA THR A 71 -4.26 -10.74 -20.12
C THR A 71 -3.16 -10.58 -19.08
N ALA A 72 -3.50 -10.58 -17.79
CA ALA A 72 -2.51 -10.51 -16.71
C ALA A 72 -1.53 -11.71 -16.73
N ARG A 73 -2.02 -12.91 -17.04
CA ARG A 73 -1.17 -14.11 -17.22
C ARG A 73 -0.26 -13.99 -18.45
N ASP A 74 -0.81 -13.56 -19.59
CA ASP A 74 -0.04 -13.37 -20.82
C ASP A 74 1.11 -12.35 -20.62
N LEU A 75 0.87 -11.28 -19.86
CA LEU A 75 1.89 -10.30 -19.48
C LEU A 75 3.00 -10.91 -18.61
N LEU A 76 2.64 -11.78 -17.66
CA LEU A 76 3.61 -12.47 -16.81
C LEU A 76 4.49 -13.41 -17.64
N ASP A 77 3.89 -14.16 -18.56
CA ASP A 77 4.63 -15.04 -19.48
C ASP A 77 5.58 -14.25 -20.38
N ALA A 78 5.15 -13.07 -20.86
CA ALA A 78 6.01 -12.18 -21.63
C ALA A 78 7.21 -11.70 -20.81
N GLN A 79 7.01 -11.34 -19.54
CA GLN A 79 8.10 -10.94 -18.63
C GLN A 79 9.10 -12.07 -18.43
N LEU A 80 8.63 -13.30 -18.21
CA LEU A 80 9.49 -14.47 -18.03
C LEU A 80 10.31 -14.76 -19.28
N LYS A 81 9.69 -14.66 -20.46
CA LYS A 81 10.42 -14.80 -21.74
C LYS A 81 11.50 -13.74 -21.88
N LEU A 82 11.21 -12.47 -21.62
CA LEU A 82 12.21 -11.40 -21.71
C LEU A 82 13.37 -11.59 -20.74
N GLN A 83 13.11 -12.08 -19.52
CA GLN A 83 14.16 -12.37 -18.53
C GLN A 83 15.01 -13.60 -18.90
N SER A 84 14.47 -14.52 -19.72
CA SER A 84 15.19 -15.70 -20.20
C SER A 84 16.16 -15.43 -21.36
N PHE A 85 16.21 -14.21 -21.92
CA PHE A 85 17.15 -13.81 -22.97
C PHE A 85 18.21 -12.81 -22.45
N PRO A 86 19.30 -13.28 -21.81
CA PRO A 86 20.46 -12.43 -21.56
C PRO A 86 21.34 -12.40 -22.82
N GLY A 87 21.16 -11.40 -23.68
CA GLY A 87 22.17 -11.05 -24.68
C GLY A 87 21.65 -10.82 -26.09
N GLU A 88 21.27 -9.58 -26.38
CA GLU A 88 21.35 -8.97 -27.71
C GLU A 88 21.43 -7.44 -27.51
N ALA A 89 22.39 -7.00 -26.71
CA ALA A 89 22.77 -5.59 -26.59
C ALA A 89 24.29 -5.52 -26.54
N SER A 90 24.91 -5.94 -27.65
CA SER A 90 26.31 -5.67 -28.01
C SER A 90 26.51 -6.14 -29.45
N GLN A 91 26.09 -5.32 -30.41
CA GLN A 91 26.76 -5.15 -31.70
C GLN A 91 26.74 -3.67 -32.04
#